data_AF-A0A432SV80-F1
#
_entry.id   AF-A0A432SV80-F1
#
_cell.length_a   1.000
_cell.length_b   1.000
_cell.length_c   1.000
_cell.angle_alpha   90.00
_cell.angle_beta   90.00
_cell.angle_gamma   90.00
#
_symmetry.space_group_name_H-M   'P 1'
#
loop_
_entity.id
_entity.type
_entity.pdbx_description
1 polymer ?
#
loop_
_entity_poly.entity_id
_entity_poly.type
_entity_poly.pdbx_seq_one_letter_code
_entity_poly.pdbx_strand_id
1 'polypeptide(L)'
;MRVIFSMKMAVFMLFLFAIIAATGTFIENDYGTQTAQALIYKAKWFEVFLGYFVSIIVYNIIKYKTYKSKPSVFLFHFAFVIIALGALITRYIGYEGVMHIREGETENKMLSDAKVLAISATQGTQKASYEKTLYLSSMTKNHLNKTLNVGDKKVHVELLDYLPTVEDAVVPDENGSTILELKVSAGGQGKIHYFSKGEIEDFGGFYIAYDRPDTRTDKPTIMLRGNADALKISFPFIMKTLN
;
A
#
# COMPACT_ATOMS: atom_id res chain seq x y z
N MET A 1 -24.43 1.99 -33.70
CA MET A 1 -23.61 0.75 -33.53
C MET A 1 -22.38 0.67 -34.44
N ARG A 2 -22.43 1.06 -35.73
CA ARG A 2 -21.30 0.87 -36.67
C ARG A 2 -19.96 1.51 -36.25
N VAL A 3 -19.96 2.61 -35.50
CA VAL A 3 -18.74 3.30 -35.07
C VAL A 3 -18.20 2.73 -33.75
N ILE A 4 -19.08 2.52 -32.77
CA ILE A 4 -18.78 2.14 -31.37
C ILE A 4 -18.15 0.73 -31.27
N PHE A 5 -18.46 -0.18 -32.19
CA PHE A 5 -17.88 -1.53 -32.20
C PHE A 5 -17.02 -1.80 -33.45
N SER A 6 -16.47 -0.74 -34.06
CA SER A 6 -15.64 -0.86 -35.26
C SER A 6 -14.20 -1.29 -34.98
N MET A 7 -13.50 -1.80 -35.99
CA MET A 7 -12.05 -2.07 -35.92
C MET A 7 -11.25 -0.80 -35.62
N LYS A 8 -11.65 0.35 -36.17
CA LYS A 8 -11.00 1.65 -35.86
C LYS A 8 -11.13 1.99 -34.38
N MET A 9 -12.30 1.74 -33.80
CA MET A 9 -12.54 1.95 -32.37
C MET A 9 -11.73 0.97 -31.51
N ALA A 10 -11.59 -0.28 -31.93
CA ALA A 10 -10.75 -1.26 -31.23
C ALA A 10 -9.29 -0.79 -31.15
N VAL A 11 -8.74 -0.30 -32.27
CA VAL A 11 -7.38 0.25 -32.33
C VAL A 11 -7.25 1.48 -31.44
N PHE A 12 -8.21 2.40 -31.50
CA PHE A 12 -8.23 3.58 -30.61
C PHE A 12 -8.23 3.18 -29.12
N MET A 13 -9.09 2.24 -28.73
CA MET A 13 -9.16 1.73 -27.36
C MET A 13 -7.86 1.05 -26.93
N LEU A 14 -7.17 0.35 -27.84
CA LEU A 14 -5.86 -0.26 -27.55
C LEU A 14 -4.81 0.81 -27.23
N PHE A 15 -4.70 1.87 -28.03
CA PHE A 15 -3.78 2.97 -27.73
C PHE A 15 -4.13 3.70 -26.44
N LEU A 16 -5.43 3.93 -26.21
CA LEU A 16 -5.89 4.54 -24.97
C LEU A 16 -5.58 3.66 -23.75
N PHE A 17 -5.74 2.34 -23.86
CA PHE A 17 -5.34 1.39 -22.82
C PHE A 17 -3.84 1.47 -22.54
N ALA A 18 -3.00 1.55 -23.57
CA ALA A 18 -1.55 1.70 -23.41
C ALA A 18 -1.18 3.01 -22.68
N ILE A 19 -1.84 4.13 -23.03
CA ILE A 19 -1.64 5.42 -22.35
C ILE A 19 -2.07 5.34 -20.89
N ILE A 20 -3.24 4.75 -20.60
CA ILE A 20 -3.74 4.57 -19.23
C ILE A 20 -2.78 3.71 -18.41
N ALA A 21 -2.30 2.60 -18.97
CA ALA A 21 -1.35 1.70 -18.30
C ALA A 21 -0.02 2.41 -18.02
N ALA A 22 0.54 3.10 -19.01
CA ALA A 22 1.77 3.88 -18.83
C ALA A 22 1.61 4.97 -17.76
N THR A 23 0.48 5.69 -17.79
CA THR A 23 0.15 6.71 -16.78
C THR A 23 0.03 6.08 -15.39
N GLY A 24 -0.58 4.90 -15.28
CA GLY A 24 -0.67 4.14 -14.03
C GLY A 24 0.69 3.78 -13.45
N THR A 25 1.64 3.39 -14.29
CA THR A 25 3.02 3.12 -13.87
C THR A 25 3.72 4.37 -13.31
N PHE A 26 3.57 5.53 -13.95
CA PHE A 26 4.15 6.77 -13.43
C PHE A 26 3.47 7.22 -12.13
N ILE A 27 2.14 7.13 -12.04
CA ILE A 27 1.41 7.45 -10.80
C ILE A 27 1.85 6.52 -9.67
N GLU A 28 2.03 5.23 -9.94
CA GLU A 28 2.51 4.27 -8.95
C GLU A 28 3.92 4.62 -8.45
N ASN A 29 4.82 5.00 -9.36
CA ASN A 29 6.19 5.38 -9.01
C ASN A 29 6.21 6.64 -8.12
N ASP A 30 5.45 7.67 -8.49
CA ASP A 30 5.56 8.99 -7.87
C ASP A 30 4.68 9.13 -6.61
N TYR A 31 3.55 8.44 -6.58
CA TYR A 31 2.51 8.59 -5.55
C TYR A 31 2.19 7.29 -4.80
N GLY A 32 2.88 6.20 -5.14
CA GLY A 32 2.74 4.90 -4.52
C GLY A 32 1.61 4.04 -5.11
N THR A 33 1.74 2.72 -4.91
CA THR A 33 0.80 1.70 -5.39
C THR A 33 -0.64 1.96 -4.96
N GLN A 34 -0.86 2.46 -3.73
CA GLN A 34 -2.21 2.75 -3.22
C GLN A 34 -2.94 3.82 -4.06
N THR A 35 -2.21 4.85 -4.51
CA THR A 35 -2.76 5.91 -5.38
C THR A 35 -3.11 5.37 -6.75
N ALA A 36 -2.23 4.56 -7.36
CA ALA A 36 -2.49 3.94 -8.65
C ALA A 36 -3.71 2.99 -8.61
N GLN A 37 -3.88 2.23 -7.52
CA GLN A 37 -5.07 1.42 -7.29
C GLN A 37 -6.33 2.29 -7.17
N ALA A 38 -6.29 3.35 -6.36
CA ALA A 38 -7.42 4.25 -6.13
C ALA A 38 -7.91 4.93 -7.43
N LEU A 39 -6.96 5.37 -8.26
CA LEU A 39 -7.25 6.16 -9.45
C LEU A 39 -7.47 5.33 -10.71
N ILE A 40 -6.80 4.19 -10.86
CA ILE A 40 -6.83 3.40 -12.09
C ILE A 40 -7.25 1.95 -11.81
N TYR A 41 -6.40 1.15 -11.18
CA TYR A 41 -6.55 -0.32 -11.24
C TYR A 41 -7.78 -0.89 -10.52
N LYS A 42 -8.18 -0.29 -9.38
CA LYS A 42 -9.39 -0.65 -8.62
C LYS A 42 -10.52 0.35 -8.85
N ALA A 43 -10.33 1.38 -9.67
CA ALA A 43 -11.36 2.36 -9.98
C ALA A 43 -12.48 1.76 -10.83
N LYS A 44 -13.72 2.23 -10.63
CA LYS A 44 -14.89 1.75 -11.39
C LYS A 44 -14.85 2.16 -12.86
N TRP A 45 -14.34 3.34 -13.17
CA TRP A 45 -14.28 3.81 -14.56
C TRP A 45 -13.36 2.93 -15.42
N PHE A 46 -12.24 2.47 -14.85
CA PHE A 46 -11.30 1.60 -15.56
C PHE A 46 -11.89 0.21 -15.80
N GLU A 47 -12.70 -0.29 -14.88
CA GLU A 47 -13.45 -1.53 -15.07
C GLU A 47 -14.46 -1.42 -16.21
N VAL A 48 -15.22 -0.32 -16.26
CA VAL A 48 -16.15 -0.05 -17.36
C VAL A 48 -15.39 0.08 -18.69
N PHE A 49 -14.26 0.78 -18.68
CA PHE A 49 -13.37 0.90 -19.84
C PHE A 49 -12.91 -0.48 -20.33
N LEU A 50 -12.40 -1.33 -19.44
CA LEU A 50 -11.90 -2.66 -19.78
C LEU A 50 -13.04 -3.56 -20.29
N GLY A 51 -14.18 -3.54 -19.61
CA GLY A 51 -15.38 -4.27 -20.04
C GLY A 51 -15.85 -3.85 -21.43
N TYR A 52 -15.83 -2.56 -21.74
CA TYR A 52 -16.14 -2.05 -23.07
C TYR A 52 -15.09 -2.50 -24.11
N PHE A 53 -13.80 -2.40 -23.79
CA PHE A 53 -12.73 -2.83 -24.69
C PHE A 53 -12.82 -4.32 -25.05
N VAL A 54 -13.04 -5.19 -24.05
CA VAL A 54 -13.27 -6.62 -24.25
C VAL A 54 -14.52 -6.89 -25.07
N SER A 55 -15.60 -6.15 -24.82
CA SER A 55 -16.85 -6.26 -25.60
C SER A 55 -16.63 -5.95 -27.08
N ILE A 56 -15.77 -4.98 -27.41
CA ILE A 56 -15.37 -4.68 -28.80
C ILE A 56 -14.63 -5.87 -29.41
N ILE A 57 -13.68 -6.46 -28.68
CA ILE A 57 -12.91 -7.61 -29.16
C ILE A 57 -13.84 -8.79 -29.45
N VAL A 58 -14.71 -9.15 -28.50
CA VAL A 58 -15.69 -10.24 -28.65
C VAL A 58 -16.61 -9.99 -29.84
N TYR A 59 -17.14 -8.77 -29.98
CA TYR A 59 -17.98 -8.42 -31.13
C TYR A 59 -17.26 -8.63 -32.47
N ASN A 60 -15.99 -8.19 -32.58
CA ASN A 60 -15.23 -8.34 -33.83
C ASN A 60 -14.89 -9.80 -34.14
N ILE A 61 -14.60 -10.62 -33.12
CA ILE A 61 -14.41 -12.07 -33.28
C ILE A 61 -15.65 -12.71 -33.92
N ILE A 62 -16.84 -12.40 -33.39
CA ILE A 62 -18.11 -12.97 -33.85
C ILE A 62 -18.45 -12.46 -35.26
N LYS A 63 -18.37 -11.14 -35.47
CA LYS A 63 -18.72 -10.49 -36.74
C LYS A 63 -17.89 -11.02 -37.91
N TYR A 64 -16.58 -11.15 -37.72
CA TYR A 64 -15.67 -11.62 -38.77
C TYR A 64 -15.49 -13.14 -38.76
N LYS A 65 -16.16 -13.85 -37.83
CA LYS A 65 -16.10 -15.31 -37.66
C LYS A 65 -14.66 -15.84 -37.67
N THR A 66 -13.75 -15.12 -37.01
CA THR A 66 -12.31 -15.43 -37.04
C THR A 66 -12.03 -16.82 -36.47
N TYR A 67 -12.88 -17.31 -35.56
CA TYR A 67 -12.86 -18.66 -35.02
C TYR A 67 -13.00 -19.77 -36.09
N LYS A 68 -13.50 -19.44 -37.30
CA LYS A 68 -13.56 -20.38 -38.45
C LYS A 68 -12.54 -20.05 -39.53
N SER A 69 -12.35 -18.77 -39.81
CA SER A 69 -11.59 -18.32 -40.99
C SER A 69 -10.11 -18.09 -40.71
N LYS A 70 -9.74 -17.75 -39.48
CA LYS A 70 -8.38 -17.30 -39.09
C LYS A 70 -8.06 -17.73 -37.65
N PRO A 71 -7.73 -19.02 -37.41
CA PRO A 71 -7.56 -19.55 -36.06
C PRO A 71 -6.46 -18.86 -35.25
N SER A 72 -5.32 -18.49 -35.86
CA SER A 72 -4.25 -17.77 -35.17
C SER A 72 -4.69 -16.37 -34.72
N VAL A 73 -5.44 -15.66 -35.58
CA VAL A 73 -5.99 -14.33 -35.26
C VAL A 73 -7.04 -14.45 -34.17
N PHE A 74 -7.90 -15.47 -34.24
CA PHE A 74 -8.87 -15.77 -33.19
C PHE A 74 -8.17 -16.01 -31.85
N LEU A 75 -7.17 -16.90 -31.81
CA LEU A 75 -6.46 -17.24 -30.57
C LEU A 75 -5.81 -16.01 -29.93
N PHE A 76 -5.14 -15.18 -30.74
CA PHE A 76 -4.53 -13.93 -30.26
C PHE A 76 -5.56 -13.00 -29.62
N HIS A 77 -6.71 -12.78 -30.26
CA HIS A 77 -7.73 -11.88 -29.72
C HIS A 77 -8.47 -12.50 -28.52
N PHE A 78 -8.71 -13.82 -28.56
CA PHE A 78 -9.35 -14.54 -27.48
C PHE A 78 -8.50 -14.55 -26.21
N ALA A 79 -7.16 -14.50 -26.33
CA ALA A 79 -6.28 -14.36 -25.17
C ALA A 79 -6.60 -13.10 -24.34
N PHE A 80 -6.94 -11.96 -24.96
CA PHE A 80 -7.36 -10.77 -24.21
C PHE A 80 -8.66 -10.98 -23.42
N VAL A 81 -9.57 -11.80 -23.93
CA VAL A 81 -10.81 -12.16 -23.22
C VAL A 81 -10.47 -13.00 -21.99
N ILE A 82 -9.57 -13.97 -22.12
CA ILE A 82 -9.10 -14.79 -21.00
C ILE A 82 -8.35 -13.94 -19.96
N ILE A 83 -7.46 -13.06 -20.39
CA ILE A 83 -6.74 -12.14 -19.49
C ILE A 83 -7.73 -11.24 -18.73
N ALA A 84 -8.75 -10.71 -19.41
CA ALA A 84 -9.77 -9.88 -18.76
C ALA A 84 -10.62 -10.67 -17.75
N LEU A 85 -10.97 -11.92 -18.04
CA LEU A 85 -11.64 -12.81 -17.09
C LEU A 85 -10.76 -13.07 -15.86
N GLY A 86 -9.46 -13.34 -16.06
CA GLY A 86 -8.49 -13.47 -14.97
C GLY A 86 -8.44 -12.20 -14.12
N ALA A 87 -8.34 -11.03 -14.74
CA ALA A 87 -8.34 -9.74 -14.04
C ALA A 87 -9.63 -9.50 -13.24
N LEU A 88 -10.79 -9.91 -13.75
CA LEU A 88 -12.06 -9.81 -13.03
C LEU A 88 -12.08 -10.70 -11.79
N ILE A 89 -11.59 -11.94 -11.91
CA ILE A 89 -11.45 -12.86 -10.78
C ILE A 89 -10.50 -12.27 -9.73
N THR A 90 -9.30 -11.82 -10.12
CA THR A 90 -8.34 -11.18 -9.21
C THR A 90 -8.92 -9.95 -8.52
N ARG A 91 -9.75 -9.15 -9.21
CA ARG A 91 -10.35 -7.94 -8.65
C ARG A 91 -11.42 -8.21 -7.59
N TYR A 92 -12.27 -9.20 -7.80
CA TYR A 92 -13.45 -9.44 -6.95
C TYR A 92 -13.27 -10.56 -5.93
N ILE A 93 -12.37 -11.51 -6.20
CA ILE A 93 -12.18 -12.71 -5.39
C ILE A 93 -10.73 -12.81 -4.90
N GLY A 94 -9.78 -12.18 -5.59
CA GLY A 94 -8.36 -12.22 -5.24
C GLY A 94 -8.01 -11.41 -3.99
N TYR A 95 -6.89 -11.79 -3.36
CA TYR A 95 -6.27 -11.09 -2.25
C TYR A 95 -4.83 -10.75 -2.63
N GLU A 96 -4.38 -9.56 -2.23
CA GLU A 96 -3.04 -9.05 -2.48
C GLU A 96 -2.32 -8.90 -1.13
N GLY A 97 -0.99 -8.90 -1.16
CA GLY A 97 -0.19 -8.89 0.06
C GLY A 97 1.30 -9.08 -0.18
N VAL A 98 2.05 -8.99 0.90
CA VAL A 98 3.50 -9.18 0.93
C VAL A 98 3.80 -10.53 1.58
N MET A 99 4.57 -11.35 0.87
CA MET A 99 5.12 -12.60 1.38
C MET A 99 6.64 -12.44 1.49
N HIS A 100 7.15 -12.50 2.71
CA HIS A 100 8.59 -12.39 2.96
C HIS A 100 9.23 -13.79 2.96
N ILE A 101 9.94 -14.12 1.88
CA ILE A 101 10.63 -15.42 1.73
C ILE A 101 12.12 -15.20 1.93
N ARG A 102 12.73 -15.93 2.87
CA ARG A 102 14.18 -15.92 3.08
C ARG A 102 14.87 -16.90 2.12
N GLU A 103 16.13 -16.64 1.78
CA GLU A 103 16.90 -17.54 0.93
C GLU A 103 17.00 -18.94 1.56
N GLY A 104 16.71 -19.98 0.77
CA GLY A 104 16.70 -21.37 1.21
C GLY A 104 15.44 -21.81 1.98
N GLU A 105 14.52 -20.89 2.27
CA GLU A 105 13.29 -21.15 3.02
C GLU A 105 12.05 -21.19 2.12
N THR A 106 10.98 -21.82 2.62
CA THR A 106 9.64 -21.78 2.01
C THR A 106 8.65 -21.15 2.96
N GLU A 107 7.76 -20.30 2.46
CA GLU A 107 6.72 -19.64 3.24
C GLU A 107 5.35 -19.93 2.62
N ASN A 108 4.31 -20.07 3.46
CA ASN A 108 2.93 -20.27 3.01
C ASN A 108 1.95 -19.26 3.61
N LYS A 109 2.47 -18.22 4.28
CA LYS A 109 1.70 -17.10 4.83
C LYS A 109 2.08 -15.81 4.13
N MET A 110 1.09 -14.97 3.91
CA MET A 110 1.27 -13.61 3.40
C MET A 110 0.61 -12.61 4.34
N LEU A 111 1.22 -11.43 4.46
CA LEU A 111 0.59 -10.29 5.10
C LEU A 111 -0.27 -9.56 4.06
N SER A 112 -1.57 -9.46 4.30
CA SER A 112 -2.49 -8.74 3.42
C SER A 112 -2.10 -7.27 3.28
N ASP A 113 -2.17 -6.73 2.06
CA ASP A 113 -1.93 -5.30 1.80
C ASP A 113 -3.17 -4.43 2.06
N ALA A 114 -4.35 -5.06 2.18
CA ALA A 114 -5.63 -4.40 2.27
C ALA A 114 -5.71 -3.49 3.50
N LYS A 115 -5.93 -2.19 3.27
CA LYS A 115 -6.21 -1.21 4.33
C LYS A 115 -7.71 -1.16 4.57
N VAL A 116 -8.16 -1.72 5.68
CA VAL A 116 -9.59 -1.77 6.03
C VAL A 116 -9.90 -0.70 7.07
N LEU A 117 -10.85 0.16 6.76
CA LEU A 117 -11.48 1.02 7.74
C LEU A 117 -12.55 0.23 8.47
N ALA A 118 -12.35 -0.01 9.75
CA ALA A 118 -13.33 -0.63 10.64
C ALA A 118 -13.89 0.43 11.60
N ILE A 119 -15.18 0.72 11.48
CA ILE A 119 -15.90 1.61 12.38
C ILE A 119 -16.84 0.74 13.21
N SER A 120 -16.82 0.92 14.52
CA SER A 120 -17.79 0.31 15.42
C SER A 120 -18.39 1.38 16.34
N ALA A 121 -19.69 1.28 16.58
CA ALA A 121 -20.42 2.19 17.46
C ALA A 121 -21.38 1.38 18.32
N THR A 122 -21.47 1.71 19.61
CA THR A 122 -22.25 0.97 20.60
C THR A 122 -23.10 1.92 21.44
N GLN A 123 -24.37 1.58 21.65
CA GLN A 123 -25.29 2.25 22.56
C GLN A 123 -25.93 1.20 23.47
N GLY A 124 -25.48 1.11 24.72
CA GLY A 124 -25.93 0.04 25.63
C GLY A 124 -25.61 -1.34 25.07
N THR A 125 -26.63 -2.14 24.77
CA THR A 125 -26.51 -3.48 24.15
C THR A 125 -26.52 -3.44 22.62
N GLN A 126 -26.86 -2.30 22.01
CA GLN A 126 -26.97 -2.17 20.55
C GLN A 126 -25.61 -1.84 19.95
N LYS A 127 -25.27 -2.50 18.84
CA LYS A 127 -23.99 -2.32 18.13
C LYS A 127 -24.25 -2.11 16.64
N ALA A 128 -23.50 -1.22 16.02
CA ALA A 128 -23.37 -1.11 14.58
C ALA A 128 -21.89 -1.17 14.21
N SER A 129 -21.58 -1.88 13.13
CA SER A 129 -20.24 -1.91 12.56
C SER A 129 -20.29 -1.61 11.07
N TYR A 130 -19.17 -1.11 10.56
CA TYR A 130 -18.96 -0.87 9.16
C TYR A 130 -17.50 -1.14 8.83
N GLU A 131 -17.27 -2.00 7.85
CA GLU A 131 -15.94 -2.28 7.33
C GLU A 131 -15.90 -1.94 5.85
N LYS A 132 -14.83 -1.28 5.43
CA LYS A 132 -14.57 -0.99 4.02
C LYS A 132 -13.09 -0.93 3.74
N THR A 133 -12.65 -1.65 2.70
CA THR A 133 -11.31 -1.46 2.12
C THR A 133 -11.20 -0.06 1.54
N LEU A 134 -10.16 0.67 1.96
CA LEU A 134 -9.85 2.01 1.52
C LEU A 134 -8.78 1.98 0.45
N TYR A 135 -9.04 2.70 -0.64
CA TYR A 135 -8.05 3.06 -1.64
C TYR A 135 -7.95 4.58 -1.63
N LEU A 136 -7.00 5.12 -0.87
CA LEU A 136 -6.79 6.57 -0.76
C LEU A 136 -5.65 6.98 -1.69
N SER A 137 -5.86 8.09 -2.39
CA SER A 137 -4.93 8.71 -3.32
C SER A 137 -4.13 9.80 -2.60
N SER A 138 -2.81 9.78 -2.71
CA SER A 138 -1.97 10.92 -2.28
C SER A 138 -1.95 12.05 -3.32
N MET A 139 -2.38 11.78 -4.56
CA MET A 139 -2.39 12.73 -5.67
C MET A 139 -3.67 13.57 -5.75
N THR A 140 -4.81 13.04 -5.28
CA THR A 140 -6.13 13.66 -5.40
C THR A 140 -6.87 13.66 -4.08
N LYS A 141 -7.88 14.52 -3.94
CA LYS A 141 -8.74 14.53 -2.75
C LYS A 141 -9.46 13.20 -2.57
N ASN A 142 -9.51 12.74 -1.32
CA ASN A 142 -10.21 11.53 -0.92
C ASN A 142 -11.52 11.89 -0.24
N HIS A 143 -12.56 11.08 -0.45
CA HIS A 143 -13.88 11.33 0.11
C HIS A 143 -14.41 10.08 0.79
N LEU A 144 -14.85 10.23 2.04
CA LEU A 144 -15.56 9.21 2.78
C LEU A 144 -16.61 9.93 3.63
N ASN A 145 -17.87 9.53 3.46
CA ASN A 145 -18.96 9.95 4.32
C ASN A 145 -19.83 8.73 4.60
N LYS A 146 -20.00 8.40 5.88
CA LYS A 146 -20.80 7.26 6.32
C LYS A 146 -21.60 7.61 7.55
N THR A 147 -22.89 7.27 7.54
CA THR A 147 -23.73 7.33 8.74
C THR A 147 -23.98 5.91 9.23
N LEU A 148 -23.75 5.68 10.52
CA LEU A 148 -24.14 4.47 11.23
C LEU A 148 -25.32 4.78 12.14
N ASN A 149 -26.35 3.93 12.11
CA ASN A 149 -27.47 4.01 13.04
C ASN A 149 -27.24 2.99 14.14
N VAL A 150 -27.22 3.45 15.40
CA VAL A 150 -27.02 2.59 16.58
C VAL A 150 -28.15 2.92 17.53
N GLY A 151 -29.14 2.01 17.60
CA GLY A 151 -30.42 2.30 18.23
C GLY A 151 -31.07 3.56 17.64
N ASP A 152 -31.37 4.48 18.53
CA ASP A 152 -32.03 5.76 18.29
C ASP A 152 -31.04 6.88 17.93
N LYS A 153 -29.72 6.61 17.94
CA LYS A 153 -28.67 7.56 17.60
C LYS A 153 -28.09 7.36 16.21
N LYS A 154 -27.66 8.45 15.60
CA LYS A 154 -26.93 8.48 14.32
C LYS A 154 -25.50 8.94 14.56
N VAL A 155 -24.54 8.17 14.08
CA VAL A 155 -23.12 8.50 14.12
C VAL A 155 -22.68 8.82 12.70
N HIS A 156 -22.32 10.08 12.46
CA HIS A 156 -21.80 10.56 11.19
C HIS A 156 -20.27 10.50 11.21
N VAL A 157 -19.69 9.84 10.21
CA VAL A 157 -18.25 9.67 10.05
C VAL A 157 -17.85 10.26 8.70
N GLU A 158 -16.89 11.17 8.73
CA GLU A 158 -16.35 11.85 7.55
C GLU A 158 -14.83 11.81 7.57
N LEU A 159 -14.23 11.63 6.39
CA LEU A 159 -12.79 11.80 6.21
C LEU A 159 -12.50 13.28 6.01
N LEU A 160 -11.79 13.88 6.97
CA LEU A 160 -11.37 15.27 6.92
C LEU A 160 -10.13 15.43 6.03
N ASP A 161 -9.03 14.78 6.40
CA ASP A 161 -7.76 14.83 5.68
C ASP A 161 -7.10 13.46 5.58
N TYR A 162 -6.32 13.26 4.51
CA TYR A 162 -5.45 12.11 4.31
C TYR A 162 -4.02 12.59 4.18
N LEU A 163 -3.20 12.27 5.18
CA LEU A 163 -1.79 12.63 5.24
C LEU A 163 -0.94 11.35 5.09
N PRO A 164 -0.62 10.94 3.85
CA PRO A 164 0.10 9.68 3.58
C PRO A 164 1.58 9.71 4.00
N THR A 165 2.17 10.90 4.11
CA THR A 165 3.59 11.10 4.36
C THR A 165 3.75 12.05 5.55
N VAL A 166 3.29 11.60 6.72
CA VAL A 166 3.58 12.27 7.98
C VAL A 166 4.86 11.67 8.54
N GLU A 167 5.83 12.52 8.79
CA GLU A 167 7.04 12.16 9.52
C GLU A 167 7.16 13.12 10.71
N ASP A 168 7.51 12.58 11.86
CA ASP A 168 7.84 13.40 13.02
C ASP A 168 9.21 14.03 12.78
N ALA A 169 9.29 15.35 12.95
CA ALA A 169 10.52 16.11 12.79
C ALA A 169 10.89 16.77 14.12
N VAL A 170 12.17 16.66 14.49
CA VAL A 170 12.71 17.41 15.62
C VAL A 170 12.94 18.85 15.18
N VAL A 171 12.36 19.79 15.91
CA VAL A 171 12.51 21.23 15.67
C VAL A 171 13.26 21.87 16.84
N PRO A 172 14.16 22.86 16.59
CA PRO A 172 14.79 23.60 17.67
C PRO A 172 13.75 24.33 18.52
N ASP A 173 13.80 24.14 19.83
CA ASP A 173 12.97 24.84 20.82
C ASP A 173 13.85 25.22 22.01
N GLU A 174 13.80 26.50 22.41
CA GLU A 174 14.54 27.02 23.58
C GLU A 174 14.14 26.33 24.89
N ASN A 175 12.91 25.82 24.96
CA ASN A 175 12.40 25.05 26.11
C ASN A 175 12.34 23.54 25.82
N GLY A 176 12.92 23.10 24.71
CA GLY A 176 12.94 21.70 24.29
C GLY A 176 13.90 20.83 25.10
N SER A 177 13.77 19.52 24.96
CA SER A 177 14.72 18.54 25.51
C SER A 177 15.76 18.14 24.46
N THR A 178 16.94 17.71 24.90
CA THR A 178 17.94 17.14 24.00
C THR A 178 17.45 15.79 23.46
N ILE A 179 17.37 15.69 22.14
CA ILE A 179 17.02 14.47 21.42
C ILE A 179 18.24 13.96 20.66
N LEU A 180 18.50 12.66 20.76
CA LEU A 180 19.50 11.97 19.96
C LEU A 180 18.86 11.43 18.68
N GLU A 181 19.27 11.96 17.53
CA GLU A 181 18.92 11.40 16.22
C GLU A 181 19.92 10.31 15.83
N LEU A 182 19.44 9.10 15.57
CA LEU A 182 20.27 7.96 15.20
C LEU A 182 19.70 7.23 13.98
N LYS A 183 20.52 7.05 12.95
CA LYS A 183 20.16 6.21 11.80
C LYS A 183 20.59 4.76 12.05
N VAL A 184 19.62 3.87 12.15
CA VAL A 184 19.85 2.45 12.45
C VAL A 184 19.49 1.59 11.24
N SER A 185 20.38 0.68 10.83
CA SER A 185 20.12 -0.35 9.83
C SER A 185 20.40 -1.73 10.42
N ALA A 186 19.37 -2.59 10.45
CA ALA A 186 19.44 -3.96 10.95
C ALA A 186 19.01 -4.94 9.84
N GLY A 187 19.75 -4.95 8.73
CA GLY A 187 19.48 -5.84 7.58
C GLY A 187 18.54 -5.27 6.51
N GLY A 188 18.29 -3.96 6.51
CA GLY A 188 17.43 -3.27 5.55
C GLY A 188 17.84 -1.82 5.33
N GLN A 189 16.97 -1.01 4.71
CA GLN A 189 17.20 0.43 4.63
C GLN A 189 17.29 1.03 6.03
N GLY A 190 18.31 1.88 6.26
CA GLY A 190 18.49 2.54 7.54
C GLY A 190 17.38 3.55 7.80
N LYS A 191 16.73 3.46 8.96
CA LYS A 191 15.68 4.38 9.41
C LYS A 191 16.24 5.32 10.46
N ILE A 192 15.71 6.54 10.51
CA ILE A 192 16.03 7.52 11.55
C ILE A 192 15.14 7.21 12.76
N HIS A 193 15.76 7.18 13.93
CA HIS A 193 15.12 7.02 15.22
C HIS A 193 15.53 8.20 16.11
N TYR A 194 14.59 8.66 16.93
CA TYR A 194 14.81 9.76 17.87
C TYR A 194 14.71 9.23 19.29
N PHE A 195 15.71 9.54 20.12
CA PHE A 195 15.73 9.13 21.52
C PHE A 195 15.78 10.34 22.43
N SER A 196 14.79 10.47 23.31
CA SER A 196 14.86 11.34 24.48
C SER A 196 15.74 10.70 25.56
N LYS A 197 16.32 11.53 26.43
CA LYS A 197 17.10 11.05 27.58
C LYS A 197 16.29 10.05 28.43
N GLY A 198 16.82 8.85 28.62
CA GLY A 198 16.22 7.75 29.37
C GLY A 198 15.44 6.72 28.54
N GLU A 199 15.22 6.98 27.25
CA GLU A 199 14.49 6.09 26.36
C GLU A 199 15.28 4.84 25.96
N ILE A 200 14.54 3.78 25.64
CA ILE A 200 15.03 2.51 25.11
C ILE A 200 14.08 2.03 24.02
N GLU A 201 14.62 1.56 22.90
CA GLU A 201 13.84 1.06 21.77
C GLU A 201 14.30 -0.35 21.37
N ASP A 202 13.34 -1.19 20.95
CA ASP A 202 13.52 -2.59 20.57
C ASP A 202 13.73 -2.75 19.06
N PHE A 203 14.89 -3.27 18.67
CA PHE A 203 15.24 -3.60 17.29
C PHE A 203 15.15 -5.11 17.02
N GLY A 204 14.33 -5.81 17.81
CA GLY A 204 14.09 -7.25 17.72
C GLY A 204 15.16 -8.05 18.46
N GLY A 205 16.37 -8.09 17.93
CA GLY A 205 17.49 -8.88 18.48
C GLY A 205 18.30 -8.16 19.57
N PHE A 206 18.14 -6.84 19.69
CA PHE A 206 18.87 -5.99 20.62
C PHE A 206 18.06 -4.73 20.94
N TYR A 207 18.42 -4.06 22.04
CA TYR A 207 17.92 -2.73 22.36
C TYR A 207 18.97 -1.65 22.04
N ILE A 208 18.49 -0.44 21.74
CA ILE A 208 19.29 0.77 21.81
C ILE A 208 18.70 1.67 22.90
N ALA A 209 19.54 2.17 23.81
CA ALA A 209 19.12 3.05 24.89
C ALA A 209 19.96 4.33 24.91
N TYR A 210 19.35 5.46 25.30
CA TYR A 210 20.02 6.74 25.44
C TYR A 210 20.00 7.24 26.89
N ASP A 211 21.18 7.38 27.47
CA ASP A 211 21.46 7.99 28.78
C ASP A 211 20.51 7.53 29.90
N ARG A 212 20.34 6.21 29.96
CA ARG A 212 19.50 5.48 30.90
C ARG A 212 20.36 4.77 31.97
N PRO A 213 19.85 4.60 33.21
CA PRO A 213 20.50 3.76 34.21
C PRO A 213 20.74 2.33 33.71
N ASP A 214 21.85 1.70 34.12
CA ASP A 214 22.18 0.31 33.77
C ASP A 214 21.24 -0.66 34.49
N THR A 215 20.04 -0.84 33.92
CA THR A 215 19.08 -1.85 34.34
C THR A 215 19.26 -3.10 33.51
N ARG A 216 19.23 -4.28 34.15
CA ARG A 216 19.28 -5.57 33.45
C ARG A 216 18.12 -5.67 32.47
N THR A 217 18.44 -5.86 31.19
CA THR A 217 17.49 -6.11 30.11
C THR A 217 17.48 -7.60 29.74
N ASP A 218 16.42 -8.04 29.08
CA ASP A 218 16.26 -9.40 28.56
C ASP A 218 17.02 -9.63 27.24
N LYS A 219 17.41 -8.55 26.55
CA LYS A 219 18.21 -8.57 25.30
C LYS A 219 19.52 -7.79 25.45
N PRO A 220 20.52 -8.05 24.60
CA PRO A 220 21.72 -7.21 24.51
C PRO A 220 21.33 -5.75 24.25
N THR A 221 21.88 -4.81 25.03
CA THR A 221 21.57 -3.38 24.91
C THR A 221 22.80 -2.59 24.49
N ILE A 222 22.69 -1.87 23.38
CA ILE A 222 23.66 -0.85 22.97
C ILE A 222 23.30 0.43 23.72
N MET A 223 24.20 0.89 24.59
CA MET A 223 23.97 2.05 25.44
C MET A 223 24.73 3.27 24.91
N LEU A 224 23.99 4.32 24.58
CA LEU A 224 24.51 5.62 24.18
C LEU A 224 24.51 6.54 25.41
N ARG A 225 25.64 7.15 25.75
CA ARG A 225 25.75 8.10 26.85
C ARG A 225 26.52 9.33 26.42
N GLY A 226 26.08 10.49 26.88
CA GLY A 226 26.81 11.74 26.64
C GLY A 226 25.90 12.88 26.27
N ASN A 227 26.52 13.93 25.75
CA ASN A 227 25.89 15.15 25.28
C ASN A 227 26.30 15.41 23.82
N ALA A 228 25.84 16.53 23.26
CA ALA A 228 26.07 16.89 21.85
C ALA A 228 27.55 16.86 21.43
N ASP A 229 28.47 17.22 22.33
CA ASP A 229 29.90 17.33 22.03
C ASP A 229 30.68 16.03 22.25
N ALA A 230 30.13 15.08 23.02
CA ALA A 230 30.84 13.86 23.42
C ALA A 230 29.87 12.70 23.66
N LEU A 231 29.51 12.00 22.59
CA LEU A 231 28.72 10.77 22.65
C LEU A 231 29.62 9.54 22.78
N LYS A 232 29.34 8.68 23.76
CA LYS A 232 30.00 7.38 23.97
C LYS A 232 29.00 6.27 23.69
N ILE A 233 29.46 5.23 22.99
CA ILE A 233 28.66 4.04 22.66
C ILE A 233 29.27 2.84 23.37
N SER A 234 28.46 2.14 24.16
CA SER A 234 28.82 0.90 24.83
C SER A 234 28.12 -0.26 24.14
N PHE A 235 28.90 -1.21 23.63
CA PHE A 235 28.37 -2.42 23.02
C PHE A 235 28.39 -3.59 24.03
N PRO A 236 27.34 -4.41 24.09
CA PRO A 236 27.28 -5.59 24.96
C PRO A 236 28.04 -6.79 24.39
N PHE A 237 28.69 -6.62 23.23
CA PHE A 237 29.48 -7.63 22.54
C PHE A 237 30.71 -6.99 21.89
N ILE A 238 31.70 -7.81 21.56
CA ILE A 238 32.89 -7.38 20.81
C ILE A 238 32.46 -7.06 19.38
N MET A 239 32.70 -5.82 18.95
CA MET A 239 32.45 -5.43 17.56
C MET A 239 33.38 -6.21 16.62
N LYS A 240 32.78 -6.89 15.64
CA LYS A 240 33.51 -7.30 14.44
C LYS A 240 33.28 -6.23 13.39
N THR A 241 34.31 -5.46 13.08
CA THR A 241 34.24 -4.51 11.97
C THR A 241 34.32 -5.29 10.66
N LEU A 242 33.55 -4.87 9.66
CA LEU A 242 33.78 -5.29 8.28
C LEU A 242 35.13 -4.68 7.87
N ASN A 243 36.16 -5.50 7.76
CA ASN A 243 37.32 -5.19 6.93
C ASN A 243 36.97 -5.54 5.48
#